data_AF-W5TNQ6-F1
#
_entry.id   AF-W5TNQ6-F1
#
_cell.length_a   1.000
_cell.length_b   1.000
_cell.length_c   1.000
_cell.angle_alpha   90.00
_cell.angle_beta   90.00
_cell.angle_gamma   90.00
#
_symmetry.space_group_name_H-M   'P 1'
#
loop_
_entity.id
_entity.type
_entity.pdbx_description
1 polymer ?
#
loop_
_entity_poly.entity_id
_entity_poly.type
_entity_poly.pdbx_seq_one_letter_code
_entity_poly.pdbx_strand_id
1 'polypeptide(L)'
;MATATVHIDDVQGFPGPARCFKVDPPYHGADFVVVWAQPSFGRHQEPEAGLVPATETGACAERSVKKRGGSYVLHDEPDTQERIDGAHWLALIMAGYTLTEAS
;
A
#
# COMPACT_ATOMS: atom_id res chain seq x y z
N MET A 1 3.19 19.78 -1.95
CA MET A 1 2.09 18.79 -1.98
C MET A 1 2.73 17.45 -1.69
N ALA A 2 2.10 16.61 -0.87
CA ALA A 2 2.67 15.31 -0.54
C ALA A 2 2.48 14.33 -1.72
N THR A 3 3.56 13.71 -2.16
CA THR A 3 3.59 12.86 -3.36
C THR A 3 4.05 11.45 -3.04
N ALA A 4 3.53 10.49 -3.79
CA ALA A 4 4.01 9.12 -3.83
C ALA A 4 4.42 8.78 -5.27
N THR A 5 5.51 8.05 -5.44
CA THR A 5 5.97 7.56 -6.74
C THR A 5 6.25 6.08 -6.61
N VAL A 6 5.85 5.30 -7.62
CA VAL A 6 6.16 3.86 -7.65
C VAL A 6 7.67 3.66 -7.58
N HIS A 7 8.11 2.89 -6.59
CA HIS A 7 9.50 2.51 -6.42
C HIS A 7 9.74 1.06 -6.83
N ILE A 8 8.83 0.14 -6.45
CA ILE A 8 8.84 -1.27 -6.84
C ILE A 8 7.40 -1.69 -7.15
N ASP A 9 7.16 -2.17 -8.36
CA ASP A 9 5.84 -2.56 -8.87
C ASP A 9 5.31 -3.89 -8.34
N ASP A 10 6.18 -4.76 -7.86
CA ASP A 10 5.79 -6.07 -7.33
C ASP A 10 6.67 -6.44 -6.13
N VAL A 11 6.12 -6.27 -4.94
CA VAL A 11 6.78 -6.58 -3.67
C VAL A 11 6.24 -7.90 -3.14
N GLN A 12 7.12 -8.87 -2.98
CA GLN A 12 6.78 -10.19 -2.48
C GLN A 12 6.66 -10.21 -0.95
N GLY A 13 5.97 -11.23 -0.40
CA GLY A 13 5.87 -11.45 1.05
C GLY A 13 4.64 -10.83 1.73
N PHE A 14 3.70 -10.28 0.97
CA PHE A 14 2.42 -9.77 1.46
C PHE A 14 1.25 -10.71 1.11
N PRO A 15 0.10 -10.63 1.81
CA PRO A 15 -1.06 -11.51 1.58
C PRO A 15 -1.79 -11.31 0.24
N GLY A 16 -1.35 -10.37 -0.59
CA GLY A 16 -1.88 -10.09 -1.92
C GLY A 16 -0.96 -9.12 -2.67
N PRO A 17 -1.31 -8.74 -3.92
CA PRO A 17 -0.48 -7.87 -4.75
C PRO A 17 -0.07 -6.58 -4.04
N ALA A 18 1.23 -6.32 -4.02
CA ALA A 18 1.80 -5.22 -3.26
C ALA A 18 2.79 -4.38 -4.08
N ARG A 19 2.77 -3.07 -3.82
CA ARG A 19 3.67 -2.09 -4.43
C ARG A 19 4.38 -1.29 -3.35
N CYS A 20 5.67 -1.01 -3.57
CA CYS A 20 6.43 -0.07 -2.78
C CYS A 20 6.40 1.30 -3.46
N PHE A 21 6.13 2.33 -2.67
CA PHE A 21 6.13 3.72 -3.10
C PHE A 21 7.17 4.49 -2.29
N LYS A 22 7.94 5.32 -2.98
CA LYS A 22 8.70 6.38 -2.34
C LYS A 22 7.76 7.55 -2.07
N VAL A 23 7.83 8.12 -0.87
CA VAL A 23 6.93 9.19 -0.43
C VAL A 23 7.68 10.43 -0.02
N ASP A 24 7.12 11.60 -0.32
CA ASP A 24 7.64 12.91 0.11
C ASP A 24 6.45 13.79 0.56
N PRO A 25 6.41 14.27 1.81
CA PRO A 25 7.37 14.06 2.88
C PRO A 25 7.34 12.62 3.43
N PRO A 26 8.38 12.18 4.16
CA PRO A 26 8.45 10.83 4.73
C PRO A 26 7.25 10.49 5.61
N TYR A 27 6.69 9.30 5.43
CA TYR A 27 5.54 8.82 6.19
C TYR A 27 5.95 8.42 7.60
N HIS A 28 5.68 9.29 8.57
CA HIS A 28 6.12 9.12 9.97
C HIS A 28 7.63 8.82 10.10
N GLY A 29 8.44 9.44 9.24
CA GLY A 29 9.90 9.25 9.20
C GLY A 29 10.39 8.10 8.32
N ALA A 30 9.50 7.39 7.61
CA ALA A 30 9.87 6.40 6.60
C ALA A 30 9.76 7.00 5.18
N ASP A 31 10.84 6.89 4.40
CA ASP A 31 10.88 7.40 3.01
C ASP A 31 10.08 6.54 2.03
N PHE A 32 9.68 5.34 2.46
CA PHE A 32 8.93 4.39 1.66
C PHE A 32 7.71 3.87 2.42
N VAL A 33 6.67 3.55 1.67
CA VAL A 33 5.51 2.81 2.15
C VAL A 33 5.21 1.67 1.19
N VAL A 34 4.73 0.55 1.72
CA VAL A 34 4.13 -0.51 0.90
C VAL A 34 2.63 -0.48 1.08
N VAL A 35 1.93 -0.58 -0.04
CA VAL A 35 0.51 -0.86 -0.07
C VAL A 35 0.29 -2.23 -0.69
N TRP A 36 -0.50 -3.08 -0.04
CA TRP A 36 -0.98 -4.33 -0.61
C TRP A 36 -2.50 -4.35 -0.70
N ALA A 37 -3.04 -5.00 -1.73
CA ALA A 37 -4.45 -5.30 -1.85
C ALA A 37 -4.62 -6.80 -1.63
N GLN A 38 -5.32 -7.20 -0.57
CA GLN A 38 -5.52 -8.62 -0.25
C GLN A 38 -7.00 -9.01 -0.43
N PRO A 39 -7.25 -10.23 -0.94
CA PRO A 39 -8.60 -10.76 -1.04
C PRO A 39 -9.16 -11.11 0.35
N SER A 40 -10.44 -11.46 0.39
CA SER A 40 -11.04 -12.03 1.59
C SER A 40 -10.36 -13.34 2.02
N PHE A 41 -10.44 -13.63 3.32
CA PHE A 41 -10.05 -14.93 3.86
C PHE A 41 -11.26 -15.65 4.44
N GLY A 42 -11.94 -16.40 3.57
CA GLY A 42 -13.18 -17.09 3.89
C GLY A 42 -14.25 -16.09 4.37
N ARG A 43 -14.91 -16.41 5.49
CA ARG A 43 -15.95 -15.56 6.11
C ARG A 43 -15.43 -14.70 7.26
N HIS A 44 -14.12 -14.72 7.50
CA HIS A 44 -13.53 -14.20 8.74
C HIS A 44 -12.81 -12.86 8.54
N GLN A 45 -12.48 -12.53 7.29
CA GLN A 45 -11.78 -11.31 6.94
C GLN A 45 -12.29 -10.85 5.58
N GLU A 46 -12.86 -9.65 5.57
CA GLU A 46 -13.22 -8.92 4.35
C GLU A 46 -11.96 -8.58 3.53
N PRO A 47 -12.06 -8.38 2.21
CA PRO A 47 -10.93 -7.91 1.42
C PRO A 47 -10.49 -6.54 1.92
N GLU A 48 -9.20 -6.21 1.83
CA GLU A 48 -8.68 -4.96 2.37
C GLU A 48 -7.44 -4.49 1.62
N ALA A 49 -7.20 -3.18 1.67
CA ALA A 49 -5.92 -2.59 1.36
C ALA A 49 -5.17 -2.29 2.66
N GLY A 50 -3.95 -2.79 2.78
CA GLY A 50 -3.08 -2.49 3.90
C GLY A 50 -1.94 -1.57 3.51
N LEU A 51 -1.55 -0.68 4.42
CA LEU A 51 -0.39 0.21 4.26
C LEU A 51 0.54 0.08 5.46
N VAL A 52 1.84 -0.04 5.21
CA VAL A 52 2.89 0.00 6.24
C VAL A 52 4.08 0.86 5.81
N PRO A 53 4.81 1.47 6.76
CA PRO A 53 6.13 2.03 6.48
C PRO A 53 7.07 0.92 6.01
N ALA A 54 7.86 1.21 4.99
CA ALA A 54 8.72 0.26 4.34
C ALA A 54 10.16 0.76 4.26
N THR A 55 11.08 -0.19 4.05
CA THR A 55 12.44 0.08 3.61
C THR A 55 12.45 0.29 2.08
N GLU A 56 13.58 0.74 1.55
CA GLU A 56 13.80 0.83 0.10
C GLU A 56 13.55 -0.51 -0.62
N THR A 57 13.79 -1.65 0.05
CA THR A 57 13.53 -2.98 -0.53
C THR A 57 12.05 -3.40 -0.50
N GLY A 58 11.14 -2.57 -0.01
CA GLY A 58 9.73 -2.91 0.19
C GLY A 58 9.46 -3.81 1.41
N ALA A 59 10.46 -4.10 2.24
CA ALA A 59 10.21 -4.82 3.49
C ALA A 59 9.58 -3.87 4.53
N CYS A 60 8.79 -4.40 5.47
CA CYS A 60 8.29 -3.61 6.60
C CYS A 60 9.48 -2.97 7.36
N ALA A 61 9.48 -1.65 7.50
CA ALA A 61 10.57 -0.92 8.18
C ALA A 61 10.57 -1.15 9.71
N GLU A 62 9.44 -1.58 10.26
CA GLU A 62 9.27 -1.83 11.69
C GLU A 62 9.51 -3.31 12.04
N ARG A 63 9.78 -3.57 13.33
CA ARG A 63 9.95 -4.93 13.87
C ARG A 63 8.69 -5.80 13.83
N SER A 64 7.54 -5.24 13.48
CA SER A 64 6.27 -5.95 13.38
C SER A 64 5.37 -5.27 12.35
N VAL A 65 4.67 -6.06 11.55
CA VAL A 65 3.72 -5.53 10.57
C VAL A 65 2.49 -5.00 11.30
N LYS A 66 2.30 -3.68 11.22
CA LYS A 66 1.15 -2.99 11.81
C LYS A 66 0.55 -2.06 10.76
N LYS A 67 -0.65 -2.40 10.27
CA LYS A 67 -1.42 -1.54 9.35
C LYS A 67 -1.50 -0.12 9.90
N ARG A 68 -1.19 0.87 9.06
CA ARG A 68 -1.18 2.30 9.40
C ARG A 68 -2.27 3.08 8.65
N GLY A 69 -2.37 4.38 8.94
CA GLY A 69 -3.32 5.27 8.27
C GLY A 69 -3.13 5.23 6.75
N GLY A 70 -4.22 5.02 6.02
CA GLY A 70 -4.19 4.61 4.62
C GLY A 70 -4.68 3.19 4.38
N SER A 71 -4.71 2.34 5.41
CA SER A 71 -5.34 1.01 5.34
C SER A 71 -6.87 1.12 5.44
N TYR A 72 -7.61 0.30 4.70
CA TYR A 72 -9.08 0.22 4.73
C TYR A 72 -9.61 -1.10 4.19
N VAL A 73 -10.87 -1.40 4.53
CA VAL A 73 -11.61 -2.55 3.98
C VAL A 73 -12.12 -2.21 2.58
N LEU A 74 -11.96 -3.15 1.64
CA LEU A 74 -12.50 -3.06 0.29
C LEU A 74 -13.97 -3.52 0.29
N HIS A 75 -14.79 -2.92 -0.57
CA HIS A 75 -16.19 -3.36 -0.75
C HIS A 75 -16.30 -4.59 -1.65
N ASP A 76 -15.37 -4.75 -2.59
CA ASP A 76 -15.29 -5.85 -3.55
C ASP A 76 -13.89 -6.48 -3.51
N GLU A 77 -13.78 -7.71 -4.03
CA GLU A 77 -12.50 -8.40 -4.17
C GLU A 77 -11.54 -7.66 -5.13
N PRO A 78 -10.24 -7.56 -4.82
CA PRO A 78 -9.21 -7.01 -5.71
C PRO A 78 -8.78 -8.03 -6.77
N ASP A 79 -9.73 -8.52 -7.56
CA ASP A 79 -9.58 -9.63 -8.51
C ASP A 79 -9.14 -9.20 -9.93
N THR A 80 -9.06 -7.90 -10.19
CA THR A 80 -8.64 -7.32 -11.46
C THR A 80 -7.54 -6.29 -11.23
N GLN A 81 -6.72 -6.07 -12.27
CA GLN A 81 -5.63 -5.09 -12.19
C GLN A 81 -6.15 -3.68 -11.88
N GLU A 82 -7.28 -3.28 -12.49
CA GLU A 82 -7.91 -1.98 -12.23
C GLU A 82 -8.32 -1.80 -10.76
N ARG A 83 -8.89 -2.84 -10.14
CA ARG A 83 -9.25 -2.80 -8.71
C ARG A 83 -8.03 -2.78 -7.81
N ILE A 84 -6.97 -3.52 -8.15
CA ILE A 84 -5.69 -3.50 -7.42
C ILE A 84 -5.06 -2.10 -7.49
N ASP A 85 -5.01 -1.51 -8.68
CA ASP A 85 -4.46 -0.17 -8.91
C ASP A 85 -5.26 0.90 -8.16
N GLY A 86 -6.60 0.82 -8.23
CA GLY A 86 -7.51 1.67 -7.46
C GLY A 86 -7.32 1.50 -5.95
N ALA A 87 -7.08 0.27 -5.49
CA ALA A 87 -6.84 -0.01 -4.07
C ALA A 87 -5.57 0.68 -3.57
N HIS A 88 -4.47 0.57 -4.33
CA HIS A 88 -3.21 1.24 -4.04
C HIS A 88 -3.35 2.77 -4.06
N TRP A 89 -3.99 3.30 -5.09
CA TRP A 89 -4.21 4.74 -5.27
C TRP A 89 -5.00 5.35 -4.10
N LEU A 90 -6.13 4.74 -3.72
CA LEU A 90 -6.95 5.25 -2.63
C LEU A 90 -6.25 5.14 -1.27
N ALA A 91 -5.50 4.07 -1.03
CA ALA A 91 -4.71 3.93 0.20
C ALA A 91 -3.70 5.09 0.37
N LEU A 92 -3.03 5.48 -0.71
CA LEU A 92 -2.09 6.61 -0.72
C LEU A 92 -2.81 7.94 -0.47
N ILE A 93 -3.98 8.17 -1.09
CA ILE A 93 -4.80 9.38 -0.86
C ILE A 93 -5.19 9.49 0.61
N MET A 94 -5.68 8.40 1.21
CA MET A 94 -6.05 8.39 2.62
C MET A 94 -4.85 8.54 3.56
N ALA A 95 -3.65 8.13 3.13
CA ALA A 95 -2.40 8.42 3.82
C ALA A 95 -1.90 9.86 3.59
N GLY A 96 -2.59 10.65 2.75
CA GLY A 96 -2.30 12.06 2.48
C GLY A 96 -1.41 12.31 1.26
N TYR A 97 -1.13 11.30 0.43
CA TYR A 97 -0.27 11.40 -0.74
C TYR A 97 -1.05 11.35 -2.04
N THR A 98 -0.56 12.09 -3.03
CA THR A 98 -1.03 11.93 -4.41
C THR A 98 -0.03 11.10 -5.20
N LEU A 99 -0.52 10.08 -5.88
CA LEU A 99 0.31 9.27 -6.78
C LEU A 99 0.75 10.10 -7.98
N THR A 100 2.04 10.05 -8.26
CA THR A 100 2.70 10.70 -9.40
C THR A 100 3.36 9.64 -10.26
N GLU A 101 3.34 9.84 -11.58
CA GLU A 101 4.15 9.01 -12.47
C GLU A 101 5.63 9.29 -12.22
N ALA A 102 6.46 8.25 -12.27
CA ALA A 102 7.90 8.41 -12.19
C ALA A 102 8.36 9.21 -13.43
N SER A 103 8.92 10.40 -13.18
CA SER A 103 9.53 11.26 -14.20
C SER A 103 10.83 10.68 -14.74
#